data_AF-A0A7S4T527-F1
#
_entry.id   AF-A0A7S4T527-F1
#
_cell.length_a   1.000
_cell.length_b   1.000
_cell.length_c   1.000
_cell.angle_alpha   90.00
_cell.angle_beta   90.00
_cell.angle_gamma   90.00
#
_symmetry.space_group_name_H-M   'P 1'
#
loop_
_entity.id
_entity.type
_entity.pdbx_description
1 polymer ?
#
loop_
_entity_poly.entity_id
_entity_poly.type
_entity_poly.pdbx_seq_one_letter_code
_entity_poly.pdbx_strand_id
1 'polypeptide(L)'
;MVHPAGLSSACLCASTCNRTFLASTCTRTFLGIWLLHAIRCGGVPDNDICAGTWTSEWAKEKGNIPESVQLRIKHSGNEELRKAIERHECPFGVALPGDVTWPKPPKALEGVVGGLDCMVFAMVIWSFIPYCVACYLVLIFLAKRGTRQLWTVLWIGLFVCLNELVVKRFLLQPRPGTFLEVRDYNGKFRGSCLKTCGMPSSHAGITSGLFVLIFLDGVFRVRAAETAEAGRRGPRRRARRSCPAADSAADSAAPQPAERPRTIRDDCFECLHYQRSDISLDGRSTLTHFEFVAHVTFWFVVLVPSAQARIILFDHTSNQVITGQLFGVALACTWWWAVRCLQYAYSGSVGKSFCRGLLTHNFPVAGGRPDAQEQNGYDSESGSLTASSSD
;
A
#
# COMPACT_ATOMS: atom_id res chain seq x y z
N MET A 1 14.64 65.68 18.67
CA MET A 1 13.19 65.71 18.98
C MET A 1 12.42 65.30 17.74
N VAL A 2 12.05 64.02 17.60
CA VAL A 2 10.91 63.53 16.81
C VAL A 2 10.51 62.20 17.45
N HIS A 3 9.26 62.10 17.92
CA HIS A 3 8.68 60.88 18.52
C HIS A 3 8.37 59.82 17.45
N PRO A 4 8.56 58.52 17.73
CA PRO A 4 7.94 57.46 16.94
C PRO A 4 6.53 57.16 17.47
N ALA A 5 5.56 57.21 16.57
CA ALA A 5 4.18 56.81 16.81
C ALA A 5 4.08 55.29 17.05
N GLY A 6 3.21 54.92 17.98
CA GLY A 6 2.99 53.56 18.44
C GLY A 6 2.33 52.66 17.40
N LEU A 7 2.82 51.42 17.32
CA LEU A 7 2.15 50.29 16.67
C LEU A 7 1.39 49.51 17.74
N SER A 8 0.07 49.65 17.69
CA SER A 8 -0.89 48.92 18.49
C SER A 8 -0.91 47.43 18.12
N SER A 9 -1.02 46.59 19.15
CA SER A 9 -1.16 45.14 19.06
C SER A 9 -2.47 44.76 18.37
N ALA A 10 -2.38 44.21 17.16
CA ALA A 10 -3.48 43.45 16.56
C ALA A 10 -3.33 41.97 16.98
N CYS A 11 -4.19 41.56 17.91
CA CYS A 11 -4.42 40.18 18.27
C CYS A 11 -5.08 39.45 17.08
N LEU A 12 -4.30 38.73 16.29
CA LEU A 12 -4.81 37.89 15.21
C LEU A 12 -5.34 36.58 15.80
N CYS A 13 -6.67 36.54 15.94
CA CYS A 13 -7.44 35.36 16.29
C CYS A 13 -7.32 34.33 15.16
N ALA A 14 -6.40 33.38 15.30
CA ALA A 14 -6.24 32.24 14.42
C ALA A 14 -7.22 31.12 14.81
N SER A 15 -8.50 31.25 14.46
CA SER A 15 -9.50 30.21 14.70
C SER A 15 -10.52 30.07 13.56
N THR A 16 -10.05 29.82 12.34
CA THR A 16 -10.82 29.07 11.32
C THR A 16 -9.86 28.67 10.21
N CYS A 17 -9.22 27.52 10.40
CA CYS A 17 -8.34 26.94 9.42
C CYS A 17 -9.20 26.41 8.26
N ASN A 18 -9.28 27.18 7.17
CA ASN A 18 -9.87 26.79 5.90
C ASN A 18 -8.99 25.74 5.19
N ARG A 19 -8.79 24.57 5.83
CA ARG A 19 -7.95 23.44 5.35
C ARG A 19 -8.69 22.51 4.39
N THR A 20 -9.99 22.68 4.21
CA THR A 20 -10.84 21.87 3.32
C THR A 20 -10.68 22.24 1.84
N PHE A 21 -10.19 23.44 1.51
CA PHE A 21 -10.20 23.94 0.12
C PHE A 21 -9.04 23.41 -0.74
N LEU A 22 -7.85 23.17 -0.17
CA LEU A 22 -6.67 22.77 -0.95
C LEU A 22 -6.66 21.27 -1.34
N ALA A 23 -7.19 20.39 -0.49
CA ALA A 23 -7.25 18.95 -0.79
C ALA A 23 -8.35 18.60 -1.82
N SER A 24 -9.48 19.30 -1.78
CA SER A 24 -10.60 19.11 -2.71
C SER A 24 -10.22 19.51 -4.15
N THR A 25 -9.54 20.64 -4.31
CA THR A 25 -9.21 21.20 -5.63
C THR A 25 -8.13 20.40 -6.34
N CYS A 26 -7.13 19.89 -5.62
CA CYS A 26 -6.09 19.05 -6.21
C CYS A 26 -6.64 17.69 -6.67
N THR A 27 -7.51 17.06 -5.87
CA THR A 27 -8.08 15.73 -6.20
C THR A 27 -9.03 15.79 -7.39
N ARG A 28 -9.88 16.82 -7.48
CA ARG A 28 -10.84 17.01 -8.60
C ARG A 28 -10.13 17.29 -9.92
N THR A 29 -9.03 18.04 -9.90
CA THR A 29 -8.28 18.40 -11.11
C THR A 29 -7.49 17.21 -11.67
N PHE A 30 -6.86 16.41 -10.80
CA PHE A 30 -6.13 15.21 -11.22
C PHE A 30 -7.07 14.10 -11.74
N LEU A 31 -8.19 13.84 -11.06
CA LEU A 31 -9.13 12.79 -11.49
C LEU A 31 -9.80 13.16 -12.82
N GLY A 32 -10.18 14.44 -13.01
CA GLY A 32 -10.82 14.91 -14.23
C GLY A 32 -9.90 14.91 -15.46
N ILE A 33 -8.65 15.36 -15.31
CA ILE A 33 -7.67 15.35 -16.41
C ILE A 33 -7.30 13.91 -16.79
N TRP A 34 -7.16 13.02 -15.81
CA TRP A 34 -6.79 11.63 -16.06
C TRP A 34 -7.93 10.84 -16.72
N LEU A 35 -9.19 11.00 -16.26
CA LEU A 35 -10.34 10.38 -16.92
C LEU A 35 -10.47 10.85 -18.38
N LEU A 36 -10.31 12.15 -18.61
CA LEU A 36 -10.42 12.72 -19.95
C LEU A 36 -9.30 12.24 -20.88
N HIS A 37 -8.07 12.05 -20.39
CA HIS A 37 -6.97 11.53 -21.20
C HIS A 37 -7.11 10.03 -21.49
N ALA A 38 -7.55 9.24 -20.49
CA ALA A 38 -7.85 7.82 -20.66
C ALA A 38 -8.99 7.57 -21.67
N ILE A 39 -10.00 8.45 -21.69
CA ILE A 39 -11.12 8.40 -22.65
C ILE A 39 -10.69 8.87 -24.05
N ARG A 40 -9.77 9.84 -24.17
CA ARG A 40 -9.38 10.41 -25.48
C ARG A 40 -8.39 9.56 -26.28
N CYS A 41 -7.69 8.63 -25.67
CA CYS A 41 -6.62 7.86 -26.32
C CYS A 41 -7.05 6.49 -26.87
N GLY A 42 -8.33 6.12 -26.81
CA GLY A 42 -8.83 4.87 -27.37
C GLY A 42 -10.22 5.01 -27.93
N GLY A 43 -10.34 5.45 -29.19
CA GLY A 43 -11.45 4.94 -29.99
C GLY A 43 -11.31 3.43 -29.95
N VAL A 44 -12.27 2.72 -29.35
CA VAL A 44 -12.26 1.25 -29.27
C VAL A 44 -12.70 0.74 -30.65
N PRO A 45 -11.80 0.26 -31.51
CA PRO A 45 -12.25 -0.35 -32.76
C PRO A 45 -12.87 -1.69 -32.42
N ASP A 46 -14.19 -1.86 -32.57
CA ASP A 46 -15.03 -3.08 -32.75
C ASP A 46 -14.58 -4.46 -32.17
N ASN A 47 -13.67 -4.48 -31.20
CA ASN A 47 -13.02 -5.68 -30.67
C ASN A 47 -13.13 -5.68 -29.15
N ASP A 48 -14.35 -5.89 -28.66
CA ASP A 48 -14.69 -6.08 -27.24
C ASP A 48 -14.08 -7.34 -26.60
N ILE A 49 -13.09 -7.97 -27.25
CA ILE A 49 -12.57 -9.28 -26.86
C ILE A 49 -11.16 -9.15 -26.34
N CYS A 50 -11.02 -9.41 -25.04
CA CYS A 50 -9.73 -9.52 -24.37
C CYS A 50 -9.10 -10.91 -24.47
N ALA A 51 -9.81 -11.87 -25.07
CA ALA A 51 -9.34 -13.23 -25.22
C ALA A 51 -8.20 -13.30 -26.25
N GLY A 52 -7.19 -14.14 -25.98
CA GLY A 52 -6.10 -14.42 -26.93
C GLY A 52 -6.60 -15.05 -28.22
N THR A 53 -5.93 -14.81 -29.34
CA THR A 53 -6.26 -15.47 -30.63
C THR A 53 -6.12 -17.00 -30.59
N TRP A 54 -5.40 -17.53 -29.61
CA TRP A 54 -5.30 -18.97 -29.29
C TRP A 54 -6.40 -19.47 -28.37
N THR A 55 -7.43 -18.70 -28.06
CA THR A 55 -8.51 -19.15 -27.16
C THR A 55 -9.72 -19.66 -27.93
N SER A 56 -10.44 -20.62 -27.36
CA SER A 56 -11.71 -21.10 -27.90
C SER A 56 -12.77 -20.00 -27.95
N GLU A 57 -12.70 -19.06 -27.01
CA GLU A 57 -13.58 -17.91 -26.89
C GLU A 57 -13.41 -16.98 -28.10
N TRP A 58 -12.17 -16.69 -28.49
CA TRP A 58 -11.89 -15.95 -29.73
C TRP A 58 -12.47 -16.64 -30.95
N ALA A 59 -12.21 -17.94 -31.11
CA ALA A 59 -12.69 -18.71 -32.26
C ALA A 59 -14.22 -18.74 -32.34
N LYS A 60 -14.90 -18.81 -31.19
CA LYS A 60 -16.37 -18.77 -31.12
C LYS A 60 -16.93 -17.40 -31.51
N GLU A 61 -16.30 -16.31 -31.07
CA GLU A 61 -16.84 -14.95 -31.22
C GLU A 61 -16.43 -14.27 -32.52
N LYS A 62 -15.21 -14.51 -33.01
CA LYS A 62 -14.66 -13.86 -34.22
C LYS A 62 -14.44 -14.83 -35.38
N GLY A 63 -14.57 -16.13 -35.15
CA GLY A 63 -14.37 -17.16 -36.18
C GLY A 63 -12.89 -17.34 -36.51
N ASN A 64 -12.42 -16.61 -37.51
CA ASN A 64 -11.09 -16.81 -38.07
C ASN A 64 -9.99 -16.07 -37.28
N ILE A 65 -8.79 -16.65 -37.29
CA ILE A 65 -7.57 -15.99 -36.78
C ILE A 65 -7.33 -14.72 -37.61
N PRO A 66 -7.04 -13.55 -37.01
CA PRO A 66 -6.76 -12.33 -37.77
C PRO A 66 -5.63 -12.52 -38.78
N GLU A 67 -5.77 -11.93 -39.97
CA GLU A 67 -4.77 -12.02 -41.04
C GLU A 67 -3.37 -11.59 -40.56
N SER A 68 -3.30 -10.56 -39.71
CA SER A 68 -2.04 -10.10 -39.11
C SER A 68 -1.34 -11.17 -38.26
N VAL A 69 -2.10 -12.04 -37.58
CA VAL A 69 -1.57 -13.16 -36.80
C VAL A 69 -1.18 -14.30 -37.72
N GLN A 70 -1.99 -14.60 -38.73
CA GLN A 70 -1.66 -15.62 -39.74
C GLN A 70 -0.35 -15.29 -40.47
N LEU A 71 -0.15 -14.03 -40.87
CA LEU A 71 1.10 -13.55 -41.49
C LEU A 71 2.30 -13.72 -40.56
N ARG A 72 2.16 -13.43 -39.26
CA ARG A 72 3.23 -13.63 -38.26
C ARG A 72 3.58 -15.11 -38.07
N ILE A 73 2.57 -15.98 -38.02
CA ILE A 73 2.76 -17.44 -37.96
C ILE A 73 3.49 -17.91 -39.22
N LYS A 74 3.03 -17.50 -40.41
CA LYS A 74 3.66 -17.84 -41.70
C LYS A 74 5.11 -17.39 -41.75
N HIS A 75 5.41 -16.15 -41.35
CA HIS A 75 6.79 -15.63 -41.31
C HIS A 75 7.67 -16.34 -40.27
N SER A 76 7.09 -16.91 -39.21
CA SER A 76 7.87 -17.70 -38.25
C SER A 76 8.32 -19.05 -38.81
N GLY A 77 7.67 -19.55 -39.87
CA GLY A 77 7.92 -20.87 -40.45
C GLY A 77 7.64 -22.04 -39.48
N ASN A 78 7.03 -21.79 -38.32
CA ASN A 78 6.83 -22.79 -37.29
C ASN A 78 5.41 -23.37 -37.36
N GLU A 79 5.32 -24.56 -37.93
CA GLU A 79 4.08 -25.31 -38.10
C GLU A 79 3.46 -25.73 -36.75
N GLU A 80 4.28 -26.01 -35.74
CA GLU A 80 3.79 -26.40 -34.41
C GLU A 80 3.10 -25.23 -33.69
N LEU A 81 3.56 -24.00 -33.92
CA LEU A 81 2.92 -22.79 -33.39
C LEU A 81 1.55 -22.59 -34.03
N ARG A 82 1.44 -22.82 -35.35
CA ARG A 82 0.17 -22.78 -36.07
C ARG A 82 -0.81 -23.80 -35.49
N LYS A 83 -0.39 -25.06 -35.38
CA LYS A 83 -1.20 -26.14 -34.81
C LYS A 83 -1.65 -25.84 -33.38
N ALA A 84 -0.78 -25.29 -32.53
CA ALA A 84 -1.16 -24.92 -31.16
C ALA A 84 -2.31 -23.89 -31.13
N ILE A 85 -2.25 -22.87 -31.99
CA ILE A 85 -3.29 -21.83 -32.08
C ILE A 85 -4.60 -22.40 -32.66
N GLU A 86 -4.50 -23.24 -33.70
CA GLU A 86 -5.65 -23.97 -34.27
C GLU A 86 -6.31 -24.91 -33.26
N ARG A 87 -5.53 -25.50 -32.33
CA ARG A 87 -6.05 -26.30 -31.20
C ARG A 87 -6.55 -25.48 -30.01
N HIS A 88 -6.50 -24.16 -30.10
CA HIS A 88 -6.83 -23.25 -29.01
C HIS A 88 -5.99 -23.47 -27.73
N GLU A 89 -4.73 -23.84 -27.91
CA GLU A 89 -3.75 -24.02 -26.83
C GLU A 89 -2.89 -22.76 -26.70
N CYS A 90 -2.70 -22.27 -25.46
CA CYS A 90 -1.78 -21.16 -25.25
C CYS A 90 -0.34 -21.57 -25.58
N PRO A 91 0.34 -20.90 -26.52
CA PRO A 91 1.71 -21.28 -26.89
C PRO A 91 2.73 -20.86 -25.82
N PHE A 92 2.38 -19.92 -24.93
CA PHE A 92 3.28 -19.30 -23.97
C PHE A 92 3.46 -20.08 -22.66
N GLY A 93 2.58 -21.03 -22.36
CA GLY A 93 2.62 -21.79 -21.11
C GLY A 93 1.25 -22.04 -20.50
N VAL A 94 1.13 -21.87 -19.17
CA VAL A 94 -0.08 -22.20 -18.39
C VAL A 94 -0.48 -21.02 -17.52
N ALA A 95 -1.78 -20.72 -17.47
CA ALA A 95 -2.32 -19.76 -16.51
C ALA A 95 -2.40 -20.39 -15.11
N LEU A 96 -1.75 -19.77 -14.14
CA LEU A 96 -1.83 -20.10 -12.72
C LEU A 96 -2.92 -19.26 -12.02
N PRO A 97 -3.36 -19.68 -10.81
CA PRO A 97 -4.22 -18.86 -9.97
C PRO A 97 -3.65 -17.47 -9.71
N GLY A 98 -4.52 -16.48 -9.48
CA GLY A 98 -4.09 -15.10 -9.23
C GLY A 98 -3.59 -14.38 -10.47
N ASP A 99 -4.12 -14.75 -11.64
CA ASP A 99 -3.75 -14.15 -12.93
C ASP A 99 -2.24 -14.24 -13.21
N VAL A 100 -1.51 -15.31 -12.91
CA VAL A 100 -0.05 -15.39 -13.21
C VAL A 100 0.22 -16.36 -14.35
N THR A 101 0.96 -15.98 -15.39
CA THR A 101 1.40 -16.95 -16.40
C THR A 101 2.65 -17.70 -15.93
N TRP A 102 2.63 -19.03 -16.00
CA TRP A 102 3.81 -19.89 -15.88
C TRP A 102 4.38 -20.17 -17.28
N PRO A 103 5.53 -19.60 -17.65
CA PRO A 103 6.06 -19.66 -19.02
C PRO A 103 6.77 -20.99 -19.27
N LYS A 104 5.97 -22.02 -19.53
CA LYS A 104 6.43 -23.37 -19.89
C LYS A 104 5.85 -23.74 -21.26
N PRO A 105 6.45 -23.23 -22.35
CA PRO A 105 5.99 -23.59 -23.68
C PRO A 105 6.11 -25.11 -23.89
N PRO A 106 5.26 -25.71 -24.75
CA PRO A 106 5.45 -27.08 -25.22
C PRO A 106 6.85 -27.30 -25.77
N LYS A 107 7.44 -28.50 -25.61
CA LYS A 107 8.80 -28.82 -26.09
C LYS A 107 9.01 -28.48 -27.57
N ALA A 108 7.98 -28.70 -28.40
CA ALA A 108 7.99 -28.37 -29.83
C ALA A 108 8.13 -26.86 -30.13
N LEU A 109 7.82 -26.00 -29.15
CA LEU A 109 7.84 -24.54 -29.27
C LEU A 109 9.01 -23.88 -28.56
N GLU A 110 9.86 -24.61 -27.80
CA GLU A 110 10.99 -24.03 -27.05
C GLU A 110 12.00 -23.25 -27.92
N GLY A 111 12.08 -23.58 -29.22
CA GLY A 111 12.91 -22.86 -30.20
C GLY A 111 12.34 -21.50 -30.62
N VAL A 112 11.02 -21.30 -30.52
CA VAL A 112 10.31 -20.14 -31.10
C VAL A 112 9.59 -19.31 -30.05
N VAL A 113 9.24 -19.90 -28.91
CA VAL A 113 8.60 -19.26 -27.76
C VAL A 113 9.58 -19.25 -26.59
N GLY A 114 9.72 -18.11 -25.93
CA GLY A 114 10.63 -17.99 -24.81
C GLY A 114 10.07 -18.72 -23.58
N GLY A 115 10.91 -19.53 -22.95
CA GLY A 115 10.55 -20.34 -21.77
C GLY A 115 10.93 -19.70 -20.44
N LEU A 116 11.00 -20.55 -19.41
CA LEU A 116 11.37 -20.20 -18.05
C LEU A 116 12.89 -20.04 -17.93
N ASP A 117 13.33 -18.86 -17.49
CA ASP A 117 14.70 -18.61 -17.04
C ASP A 117 14.71 -18.26 -15.54
N CYS A 118 15.89 -18.16 -14.92
CA CYS A 118 16.02 -17.89 -13.48
C CYS A 118 15.35 -16.57 -13.06
N MET A 119 15.43 -15.54 -13.89
CA MET A 119 14.84 -14.23 -13.61
C MET A 119 13.31 -14.31 -13.69
N VAL A 120 12.79 -14.90 -14.76
CA VAL A 120 11.36 -15.12 -14.98
C VAL A 120 10.76 -15.97 -13.87
N PHE A 121 11.46 -17.03 -13.42
CA PHE A 121 11.05 -17.83 -12.27
C PHE A 121 10.93 -16.99 -10.99
N ALA A 122 11.92 -16.14 -10.69
CA ALA A 122 11.86 -15.23 -9.55
C ALA A 122 10.67 -14.25 -9.66
N MET A 123 10.37 -13.76 -10.88
CA MET A 123 9.23 -12.87 -11.12
C MET A 123 7.87 -13.57 -10.96
N VAL A 124 7.77 -14.86 -11.30
CA VAL A 124 6.57 -15.65 -10.97
C VAL A 124 6.34 -15.65 -9.46
N ILE A 125 7.36 -15.96 -8.67
CA ILE A 125 7.26 -15.98 -7.20
C ILE A 125 6.86 -14.58 -6.68
N TRP A 126 7.53 -13.54 -7.18
CA TRP A 126 7.26 -12.16 -6.75
C TRP A 126 5.85 -11.69 -7.10
N SER A 127 5.26 -12.22 -8.18
CA SER A 127 3.87 -11.96 -8.57
C SER A 127 2.84 -12.57 -7.62
N PHE A 128 3.24 -13.44 -6.68
CA PHE A 128 2.34 -13.96 -5.64
C PHE A 128 2.39 -13.17 -4.32
N ILE A 129 3.38 -12.29 -4.13
CA ILE A 129 3.58 -11.54 -2.88
C ILE A 129 2.34 -10.72 -2.49
N PRO A 130 1.67 -9.98 -3.38
CA PRO A 130 0.50 -9.18 -3.00
C PRO A 130 -0.68 -10.00 -2.49
N TYR A 131 -0.85 -11.22 -3.00
CA TYR A 131 -1.86 -12.15 -2.48
C TYR A 131 -1.48 -12.65 -1.09
N CYS A 132 -0.20 -12.95 -0.86
CA CYS A 132 0.29 -13.33 0.46
C CYS A 132 0.09 -12.19 1.47
N VAL A 133 0.40 -10.96 1.08
CA VAL A 133 0.18 -9.74 1.88
C VAL A 133 -1.29 -9.53 2.18
N ALA A 134 -2.18 -9.63 1.19
CA ALA A 134 -3.62 -9.50 1.38
C ALA A 134 -4.19 -10.59 2.31
N CYS A 135 -3.78 -11.85 2.12
CA CYS A 135 -4.15 -12.96 3.00
C CYS A 135 -3.67 -12.71 4.43
N TYR A 136 -2.42 -12.28 4.60
CA TYR A 136 -1.87 -11.93 5.91
C TYR A 136 -2.65 -10.82 6.60
N LEU A 137 -3.05 -9.76 5.88
CA LEU A 137 -3.89 -8.69 6.41
C LEU A 137 -5.27 -9.17 6.86
N VAL A 138 -5.89 -10.08 6.10
CA VAL A 138 -7.16 -10.70 6.48
C VAL A 138 -6.99 -11.56 7.74
N LEU A 139 -5.93 -12.35 7.83
CA LEU A 139 -5.64 -13.16 9.02
C LEU A 139 -5.43 -12.29 10.26
N ILE A 140 -4.66 -11.19 10.14
CA ILE A 140 -4.49 -10.24 11.25
C ILE A 140 -5.82 -9.58 11.62
N PHE A 141 -6.67 -9.24 10.64
CA PHE A 141 -8.01 -8.72 10.92
C PHE A 141 -8.87 -9.73 11.69
N LEU A 142 -8.89 -11.01 11.27
CA LEU A 142 -9.65 -12.06 11.94
C LEU A 142 -9.17 -12.30 13.38
N ALA A 143 -7.86 -12.20 13.61
CA ALA A 143 -7.24 -12.38 14.92
C ALA A 143 -7.47 -11.18 15.85
N LYS A 144 -7.17 -9.95 15.40
CA LYS A 144 -7.22 -8.73 16.23
C LYS A 144 -8.61 -8.07 16.27
N ARG A 145 -9.42 -8.28 15.23
CA ARG A 145 -10.76 -7.70 15.02
C ARG A 145 -10.87 -6.20 15.29
N GLY A 146 -9.79 -5.47 15.01
CA GLY A 146 -9.72 -4.04 15.22
C GLY A 146 -10.22 -3.25 14.01
N THR A 147 -10.79 -2.07 14.26
CA THR A 147 -11.22 -1.17 13.19
C THR A 147 -10.08 -0.78 12.26
N ARG A 148 -8.84 -0.69 12.76
CA ARG A 148 -7.69 -0.33 11.94
C ARG A 148 -7.38 -1.37 10.87
N GLN A 149 -7.37 -2.65 11.27
CA GLN A 149 -7.21 -3.79 10.37
C GLN A 149 -8.37 -3.85 9.37
N LEU A 150 -9.60 -3.64 9.86
CA LEU A 150 -10.81 -3.63 9.05
C LEU A 150 -10.72 -2.60 7.91
N TRP A 151 -10.27 -1.36 8.19
CA TRP A 151 -10.17 -0.32 7.17
C TRP A 151 -9.20 -0.70 6.04
N THR A 152 -8.11 -1.40 6.34
CA THR A 152 -7.19 -1.89 5.31
C THR A 152 -7.84 -3.00 4.46
N VAL A 153 -8.52 -3.96 5.09
CA VAL A 153 -9.23 -5.04 4.37
C VAL A 153 -10.36 -4.48 3.51
N LEU A 154 -11.14 -3.53 4.03
CA LEU A 154 -12.19 -2.85 3.30
C LEU A 154 -11.64 -2.07 2.10
N TRP A 155 -10.48 -1.45 2.22
CA TRP A 155 -9.83 -0.78 1.09
C TRP A 155 -9.44 -1.75 -0.02
N ILE A 156 -8.84 -2.91 0.33
CA ILE A 156 -8.50 -3.94 -0.65
C ILE A 156 -9.76 -4.42 -1.38
N GLY A 157 -10.82 -4.74 -0.62
CA GLY A 157 -12.10 -5.15 -1.17
C GLY A 157 -12.71 -4.09 -2.09
N LEU A 158 -12.71 -2.82 -1.66
CA LEU A 158 -13.20 -1.69 -2.44
C LEU A 158 -12.40 -1.53 -3.74
N PHE A 159 -11.07 -1.57 -3.67
CA PHE A 159 -10.22 -1.45 -4.85
C PHE A 159 -10.52 -2.57 -5.86
N VAL A 160 -10.59 -3.83 -5.40
CA VAL A 160 -10.91 -4.98 -6.27
C VAL A 160 -12.29 -4.81 -6.90
N CYS A 161 -13.30 -4.44 -6.11
CA CYS A 161 -14.65 -4.22 -6.63
C CYS A 161 -14.70 -3.11 -7.68
N LEU A 162 -14.09 -1.95 -7.41
CA LEU A 162 -14.07 -0.85 -8.36
C LEU A 162 -13.27 -1.22 -9.63
N ASN A 163 -12.12 -1.86 -9.49
CA ASN A 163 -11.28 -2.20 -10.64
C ASN A 163 -11.94 -3.25 -11.53
N GLU A 164 -12.38 -4.38 -10.97
CA GLU A 164 -12.92 -5.52 -11.74
C GLU A 164 -14.36 -5.26 -12.23
N LEU A 165 -15.21 -4.65 -11.41
CA LEU A 165 -16.64 -4.50 -11.73
C LEU A 165 -16.95 -3.21 -12.48
N VAL A 166 -16.13 -2.17 -12.32
CA VAL A 166 -16.38 -0.86 -12.94
C VAL A 166 -15.31 -0.57 -13.99
N VAL A 167 -14.06 -0.37 -13.60
CA VAL A 167 -13.04 0.19 -14.50
C VAL A 167 -12.72 -0.73 -15.67
N LYS A 168 -12.51 -2.03 -15.43
CA LYS A 168 -12.23 -3.01 -16.50
C LYS A 168 -13.38 -3.18 -17.48
N ARG A 169 -14.61 -2.83 -17.10
CA ARG A 169 -15.76 -2.85 -18.03
C ARG A 169 -15.71 -1.71 -19.04
N PHE A 170 -15.02 -0.62 -18.72
CA PHE A 170 -14.82 0.51 -19.63
C PHE A 170 -13.50 0.44 -20.41
N LEU A 171 -12.47 -0.20 -19.83
CA LEU A 171 -11.12 -0.27 -20.42
C LEU A 171 -10.78 -1.69 -20.89
N LEU A 172 -11.40 -2.10 -22.00
CA LEU A 172 -11.14 -3.41 -22.62
C LEU A 172 -9.82 -3.36 -23.39
N GLN A 173 -8.71 -3.66 -22.70
CA GLN A 173 -7.42 -3.84 -23.35
C GLN A 173 -6.91 -5.27 -23.18
N PRO A 174 -6.58 -5.96 -24.30
CA PRO A 174 -5.99 -7.29 -24.25
C PRO A 174 -4.60 -7.27 -23.61
N ARG A 175 -4.16 -8.43 -23.12
CA ARG A 175 -2.82 -8.60 -22.53
C ARG A 175 -1.74 -8.71 -23.62
N PRO A 176 -0.47 -8.45 -23.30
CA PRO A 176 0.62 -8.62 -24.25
C PRO A 176 0.66 -10.02 -24.86
N GLY A 177 0.90 -10.08 -26.17
CA GLY A 177 1.08 -11.32 -26.91
C GLY A 177 -0.21 -11.94 -27.44
N THR A 178 -1.39 -11.35 -27.14
CA THR A 178 -2.73 -11.73 -27.64
C THR A 178 -2.77 -11.96 -29.16
N PHE A 179 -1.96 -11.22 -29.91
CA PHE A 179 -1.85 -11.26 -31.36
C PHE A 179 -0.44 -11.68 -31.84
N LEU A 180 0.31 -12.42 -31.01
CA LEU A 180 1.71 -12.80 -31.26
C LEU A 180 2.60 -11.59 -31.61
N GLU A 181 2.30 -10.44 -31.01
CA GLU A 181 2.94 -9.19 -31.37
C GLU A 181 4.26 -8.93 -30.65
N VAL A 182 4.46 -9.59 -29.51
CA VAL A 182 5.60 -9.38 -28.62
C VAL A 182 6.66 -10.45 -28.82
N ARG A 183 7.91 -10.00 -28.94
CA ARG A 183 9.10 -10.85 -28.97
C ARG A 183 10.10 -10.40 -27.92
N ASP A 184 10.87 -11.34 -27.37
CA ASP A 184 12.00 -11.02 -26.50
C ASP A 184 13.25 -10.62 -27.29
N TYR A 185 14.33 -10.31 -26.56
CA TYR A 185 15.62 -9.90 -27.14
C TYR A 185 16.29 -11.00 -27.99
N ASN A 186 15.89 -12.26 -27.83
CA ASN A 186 16.35 -13.38 -28.66
C ASN A 186 15.44 -13.59 -29.88
N GLY A 187 14.47 -12.71 -30.11
CA GLY A 187 13.49 -12.83 -31.19
C GLY A 187 12.43 -13.90 -30.95
N LYS A 188 12.36 -14.54 -29.78
CA LYS A 188 11.33 -15.55 -29.47
C LYS A 188 10.03 -14.86 -29.08
N PHE A 189 8.89 -15.44 -29.43
CA PHE A 189 7.60 -14.91 -29.02
C PHE A 189 7.41 -14.99 -27.50
N ARG A 190 6.74 -13.98 -26.94
CA ARG A 190 6.34 -13.89 -25.53
C ARG A 190 4.90 -13.41 -25.43
N GLY A 191 4.23 -13.76 -24.34
CA GLY A 191 2.86 -13.36 -24.09
C GLY A 191 2.30 -13.97 -22.81
N SER A 192 1.06 -13.61 -22.55
CA SER A 192 0.26 -14.08 -21.41
C SER A 192 -0.62 -15.25 -21.81
N CYS A 193 -0.85 -16.21 -20.92
CA CYS A 193 -1.90 -17.24 -21.10
C CYS A 193 -3.22 -16.90 -20.40
N LEU A 194 -3.30 -15.75 -19.76
CA LEU A 194 -4.50 -15.29 -19.06
C LEU A 194 -5.57 -14.85 -20.05
N LYS A 195 -6.81 -15.26 -19.79
CA LYS A 195 -7.96 -15.00 -20.68
C LYS A 195 -8.67 -13.66 -20.41
N THR A 196 -8.36 -13.02 -19.28
CA THR A 196 -9.00 -11.78 -18.82
C THR A 196 -8.33 -10.53 -19.39
N CYS A 197 -9.06 -9.40 -19.46
CA CYS A 197 -8.50 -8.10 -19.81
C CYS A 197 -7.39 -7.67 -18.83
N GLY A 198 -6.36 -7.02 -19.36
CA GLY A 198 -5.22 -6.54 -18.58
C GLY A 198 -5.36 -5.12 -18.02
N MET A 199 -6.24 -4.28 -18.56
CA MET A 199 -6.31 -2.86 -18.17
C MET A 199 -7.49 -2.55 -17.25
N PRO A 200 -7.28 -1.93 -16.07
CA PRO A 200 -6.00 -1.70 -15.39
C PRO A 200 -5.50 -2.95 -14.68
N SER A 201 -4.19 -3.03 -14.42
CA SER A 201 -3.62 -4.11 -13.62
C SER A 201 -4.05 -3.98 -12.15
N SER A 202 -4.95 -4.87 -11.71
CA SER A 202 -5.44 -4.94 -10.32
C SER A 202 -4.28 -5.18 -9.35
N HIS A 203 -3.35 -6.05 -9.75
CA HIS A 203 -2.18 -6.39 -8.96
C HIS A 203 -1.31 -5.15 -8.67
N ALA A 204 -1.02 -4.37 -9.72
CA ALA A 204 -0.21 -3.18 -9.61
C ALA A 204 -0.89 -2.07 -8.78
N GLY A 205 -2.20 -1.92 -8.92
CA GLY A 205 -2.96 -0.95 -8.13
C GLY A 205 -3.04 -1.31 -6.65
N ILE A 206 -3.27 -2.58 -6.31
CA ILE A 206 -3.23 -3.05 -4.92
C ILE A 206 -1.86 -2.77 -4.30
N THR A 207 -0.78 -3.10 -4.99
CA THR A 207 0.58 -2.97 -4.43
C THR A 207 0.97 -1.52 -4.18
N SER A 208 0.73 -0.65 -5.16
CA SER A 208 1.06 0.77 -5.03
C SER A 208 0.14 1.48 -4.05
N GLY A 209 -1.15 1.14 -4.03
CA GLY A 209 -2.10 1.69 -3.07
C GLY A 209 -1.81 1.24 -1.64
N LEU A 210 -1.54 -0.05 -1.40
CA LEU A 210 -1.11 -0.55 -0.08
C LEU A 210 0.17 0.12 0.38
N PHE A 211 1.18 0.21 -0.49
CA PHE A 211 2.43 0.90 -0.17
C PHE A 211 2.18 2.36 0.25
N VAL A 212 1.33 3.09 -0.48
CA VAL A 212 0.96 4.48 -0.13
C VAL A 212 0.23 4.55 1.22
N LEU A 213 -0.71 3.64 1.49
CA LEU A 213 -1.38 3.59 2.80
C LEU A 213 -0.39 3.36 3.94
N ILE A 214 0.54 2.43 3.77
CA ILE A 214 1.61 2.13 4.74
C ILE A 214 2.51 3.35 4.94
N PHE A 215 2.95 3.97 3.85
CA PHE A 215 3.79 5.16 3.88
C PHE A 215 3.11 6.32 4.63
N LEU A 216 1.87 6.66 4.26
CA LEU A 216 1.11 7.75 4.87
C LEU A 216 0.79 7.50 6.35
N ASP A 217 0.54 6.24 6.73
CA ASP A 217 0.38 5.87 8.13
C ASP A 217 1.69 6.00 8.91
N GLY A 218 2.82 5.58 8.33
CA GLY A 218 4.15 5.76 8.91
C GLY A 218 4.50 7.24 9.14
N VAL A 219 4.30 8.09 8.15
CA VAL A 219 4.54 9.55 8.25
C VAL A 219 3.75 10.15 9.41
N PHE A 220 2.51 9.73 9.59
CA PHE A 220 1.65 10.25 10.66
C PHE A 220 2.14 9.82 12.06
N ARG A 221 2.65 8.60 12.21
CA ARG A 221 3.19 8.07 13.47
C ARG A 221 4.49 8.74 13.89
N VAL A 222 5.35 9.11 12.94
CA VAL A 222 6.57 9.88 13.22
C VAL A 222 6.21 11.25 13.80
N ARG A 223 5.27 11.96 13.17
CA ARG A 223 4.81 13.28 13.65
C ARG A 223 4.17 13.21 15.04
N ALA A 224 3.48 12.12 15.33
CA ALA A 224 2.89 11.88 16.65
C ALA A 224 3.98 11.79 17.74
N ALA A 225 5.10 11.12 17.44
CA ALA A 225 6.24 10.98 18.33
C ALA A 225 6.85 12.34 18.66
N GLU A 226 7.12 13.16 17.64
CA GLU A 226 7.70 14.50 17.80
C GLU A 226 6.82 15.41 18.66
N THR A 227 5.50 15.34 18.45
CA THR A 227 4.55 16.15 19.22
C THR A 227 4.53 15.72 20.68
N ALA A 228 4.58 14.42 20.95
CA ALA A 228 4.65 13.88 22.31
C ALA A 228 5.95 14.29 23.02
N GLU A 229 7.09 14.24 22.33
CA GLU A 229 8.38 14.68 22.86
C GLU A 229 8.41 16.19 23.14
N ALA A 230 7.85 17.01 22.24
CA ALA A 230 7.74 18.45 22.42
C ALA A 230 6.89 18.81 23.66
N GLY A 231 5.80 18.08 23.89
CA GLY A 231 4.98 18.22 25.09
C GLY A 231 5.72 17.89 26.39
N ARG A 232 6.53 16.81 26.39
CA ARG A 232 7.33 16.39 27.56
C ARG A 232 8.43 17.39 27.94
N ARG A 233 9.01 18.10 26.95
CA ARG A 233 10.00 19.14 27.24
C ARG A 233 9.39 20.35 27.96
N GLY A 234 8.07 20.43 28.02
CA GLY A 234 7.30 21.52 28.61
C GLY A 234 7.65 22.87 27.96
N PRO A 235 6.90 23.93 28.28
CA PRO A 235 7.54 25.24 28.32
C PRO A 235 8.59 25.08 29.41
N ARG A 236 9.84 24.76 29.02
CA ARG A 236 11.02 24.85 29.87
C ARG A 236 10.88 26.21 30.49
N ARG A 237 10.34 26.27 31.72
CA ARG A 237 10.09 27.52 32.41
C ARG A 237 11.47 28.14 32.31
N ARG A 238 11.60 29.20 31.52
CA ARG A 238 12.48 30.29 31.88
C ARG A 238 11.93 30.68 33.24
N ALA A 239 12.25 29.89 34.26
CA ALA A 239 12.56 30.39 35.56
C ALA A 239 13.52 31.50 35.19
N ARG A 240 12.97 32.71 35.12
CA ARG A 240 13.71 33.90 35.47
C ARG A 240 14.42 33.46 36.74
N ARG A 241 15.67 33.00 36.59
CA ARG A 241 16.68 33.31 37.56
C ARG A 241 16.68 34.85 37.55
N SER A 242 15.76 35.43 38.32
CA SER A 242 16.14 36.56 39.15
C SER A 242 17.39 36.06 39.85
N CYS A 243 18.55 36.50 39.35
CA CYS A 243 19.82 36.25 40.00
C CYS A 243 19.61 36.61 41.48
N PRO A 244 19.76 35.67 42.43
CA PRO A 244 20.11 36.09 43.76
C PRO A 244 21.44 36.82 43.62
N ALA A 245 21.52 38.03 44.17
CA ALA A 245 22.79 38.67 44.41
C ALA A 245 23.73 37.66 45.08
N ALA A 246 24.97 37.66 44.63
CA ALA A 246 26.03 36.81 45.13
C ALA A 246 26.09 36.88 46.66
N ASP A 247 26.06 35.73 47.31
CA ASP A 247 26.81 35.54 48.54
C ASP A 247 27.40 34.12 48.55
N SER A 248 28.70 34.12 48.79
CA SER A 248 29.63 33.01 48.87
C SER A 248 29.33 32.07 50.03
N ALA A 249 29.48 30.76 49.82
CA ALA A 249 30.50 29.96 50.51
C ALA A 249 30.38 28.47 50.13
N ALA A 250 31.55 27.85 50.10
CA ALA A 250 31.83 26.49 49.65
C ALA A 250 31.15 25.41 50.50
N ASP A 251 30.76 24.30 49.87
CA ASP A 251 31.05 22.99 50.46
C ASP A 251 31.02 21.81 49.46
N SER A 252 32.15 21.08 49.49
CA SER A 252 32.38 19.64 49.27
C SER A 252 31.57 18.87 48.19
N ALA A 253 32.23 18.66 47.04
CA ALA A 253 31.80 17.78 45.95
C ALA A 253 32.08 16.29 46.25
N ALA A 254 31.05 15.44 46.14
CA ALA A 254 31.19 13.98 46.10
C ALA A 254 31.31 13.46 44.64
N PRO A 255 32.11 12.42 44.36
CA PRO A 255 32.32 11.91 43.00
C PRO A 255 31.10 11.12 42.53
N GLN A 256 30.50 11.52 41.41
CA GLN A 256 29.45 10.72 40.78
C GLN A 256 30.07 9.51 40.04
N PRO A 257 29.46 8.31 40.16
CA PRO A 257 29.97 7.11 39.53
C PRO A 257 29.88 7.20 38.01
N ALA A 258 30.98 6.84 37.34
CA ALA A 258 31.12 6.83 35.89
C ALA A 258 30.03 5.98 35.23
N GLU A 259 29.14 6.62 34.47
CA GLU A 259 28.18 5.93 33.60
C GLU A 259 28.96 5.07 32.59
N ARG A 260 28.71 3.75 32.61
CA ARG A 260 29.30 2.82 31.64
C ARG A 260 28.87 3.22 30.22
N PRO A 261 29.81 3.31 29.27
CA PRO A 261 29.48 3.55 27.88
C PRO A 261 28.64 2.38 27.35
N ARG A 262 27.39 2.67 26.97
CA ARG A 262 26.53 1.72 26.26
C ARG A 262 27.17 1.41 24.90
N THR A 263 27.49 0.15 24.68
CA THR A 263 28.13 -0.32 23.46
C THR A 263 27.12 -0.37 22.32
N ILE A 264 27.38 0.42 21.26
CA ILE A 264 26.60 0.56 20.01
C ILE A 264 26.24 -0.76 19.31
N ARG A 265 26.86 -1.88 19.71
CA ARG A 265 26.75 -3.16 19.02
C ARG A 265 25.45 -3.92 19.32
N ASP A 266 24.76 -3.60 20.41
CA ASP A 266 23.52 -4.29 20.79
C ASP A 266 22.28 -3.74 20.08
N ASP A 267 22.35 -2.52 19.52
CA ASP A 267 21.20 -1.86 18.86
C ASP A 267 20.90 -2.43 17.44
N CYS A 268 21.89 -3.05 16.78
CA CYS A 268 21.72 -3.54 15.40
C CYS A 268 20.88 -4.82 15.30
N PHE A 269 20.98 -5.74 16.27
CA PHE A 269 20.21 -6.97 16.24
C PHE A 269 18.78 -6.79 16.76
N GLU A 270 18.54 -5.81 17.63
CA GLU A 270 17.18 -5.45 18.08
C GLU A 270 16.33 -4.87 16.91
N CYS A 271 16.96 -4.17 15.96
CA CYS A 271 16.30 -3.69 14.73
C CYS A 271 15.79 -4.81 13.81
N LEU A 272 16.43 -5.98 13.79
CA LEU A 272 15.99 -7.14 12.98
C LEU A 272 14.83 -7.89 13.64
N HIS A 273 14.81 -7.98 14.98
CA HIS A 273 13.63 -8.46 15.71
C HIS A 273 12.45 -7.46 15.64
N TYR A 274 12.74 -6.16 15.52
CA TYR A 274 11.77 -5.10 15.25
C TYR A 274 11.14 -5.19 13.85
N GLN A 275 11.86 -5.76 12.88
CA GLN A 275 11.35 -6.03 11.53
C GLN A 275 10.34 -7.19 11.45
N ARG A 276 10.07 -7.89 12.56
CA ARG A 276 8.90 -8.77 12.71
C ARG A 276 7.59 -7.97 12.87
N SER A 277 7.56 -6.75 12.35
CA SER A 277 6.47 -5.79 12.43
C SER A 277 5.39 -6.15 11.42
N ASP A 278 4.35 -6.82 11.92
CA ASP A 278 2.99 -6.82 11.38
C ASP A 278 2.72 -5.54 10.58
N ILE A 279 2.50 -5.64 9.25
CA ILE A 279 2.19 -4.55 8.30
C ILE A 279 1.63 -3.29 8.98
N SER A 280 2.45 -2.39 9.50
CA SER A 280 2.04 -1.23 10.33
C SER A 280 1.01 -1.48 11.46
N LEU A 281 0.36 -2.64 11.58
CA LEU A 281 -0.79 -2.98 12.40
C LEU A 281 -0.39 -3.28 13.85
N ASP A 282 0.88 -3.06 14.16
CA ASP A 282 1.38 -2.90 15.50
C ASP A 282 0.59 -1.75 16.19
N GLY A 283 0.11 -2.03 17.40
CA GLY A 283 -0.69 -1.12 18.24
C GLY A 283 0.05 0.18 18.60
N ARG A 284 1.37 0.18 18.35
CA ARG A 284 2.26 1.31 18.05
C ARG A 284 1.59 2.62 17.68
N SER A 285 1.40 3.59 18.57
CA SER A 285 0.88 4.92 18.18
C SER A 285 1.95 5.83 17.57
N THR A 286 3.24 5.54 17.78
CA THR A 286 4.38 6.36 17.37
C THR A 286 5.48 5.51 16.71
N LEU A 287 6.29 6.13 15.86
CA LEU A 287 7.49 5.54 15.25
C LEU A 287 8.65 6.54 15.35
N THR A 288 9.86 6.06 15.57
CA THR A 288 11.07 6.86 15.39
C THR A 288 11.37 7.04 13.90
N HIS A 289 12.23 8.01 13.57
CA HIS A 289 12.66 8.25 12.18
C HIS A 289 13.34 7.04 11.55
N PHE A 290 14.20 6.35 12.31
CA PHE A 290 14.90 5.16 11.82
C PHE A 290 13.93 4.01 11.58
N GLU A 291 13.01 3.76 12.52
CA GLU A 291 11.96 2.75 12.37
C GLU A 291 11.08 3.03 11.15
N PHE A 292 10.72 4.30 10.91
CA PHE A 292 9.97 4.70 9.73
C PHE A 292 10.72 4.41 8.43
N VAL A 293 12.01 4.79 8.34
CA VAL A 293 12.83 4.53 7.14
C VAL A 293 12.95 3.02 6.90
N ALA A 294 13.29 2.24 7.93
CA ALA A 294 13.39 0.79 7.82
C ALA A 294 12.06 0.15 7.38
N HIS A 295 10.93 0.62 7.94
CA HIS A 295 9.60 0.14 7.62
C HIS A 295 9.20 0.45 6.18
N VAL A 296 9.37 1.70 5.73
CA VAL A 296 9.05 2.11 4.35
C VAL A 296 9.94 1.39 3.35
N THR A 297 11.24 1.30 3.60
CA THR A 297 12.17 0.60 2.71
C THR A 297 11.83 -0.89 2.59
N PHE A 298 11.51 -1.56 3.70
CA PHE A 298 11.06 -2.95 3.67
C PHE A 298 9.84 -3.14 2.76
N TRP A 299 8.77 -2.36 2.98
CA TRP A 299 7.55 -2.48 2.19
C TRP A 299 7.72 -2.03 0.74
N PHE A 300 8.61 -1.08 0.47
CA PHE A 300 8.97 -0.68 -0.88
C PHE A 300 9.58 -1.86 -1.65
N VAL A 301 10.58 -2.53 -1.06
CA VAL A 301 11.26 -3.68 -1.67
C VAL A 301 10.31 -4.88 -1.85
N VAL A 302 9.39 -5.10 -0.92
CA VAL A 302 8.42 -6.20 -1.01
C VAL A 302 7.35 -5.92 -2.08
N LEU A 303 6.71 -4.74 -2.05
CA LEU A 303 5.52 -4.46 -2.86
C LEU A 303 5.83 -3.89 -4.23
N VAL A 304 6.76 -2.96 -4.38
CA VAL A 304 6.95 -2.23 -5.65
C VAL A 304 7.43 -3.14 -6.78
N PRO A 305 8.38 -4.07 -6.58
CA PRO A 305 8.80 -4.98 -7.66
C PRO A 305 7.69 -5.93 -8.13
N SER A 306 6.68 -6.23 -7.31
CA SER A 306 5.59 -7.14 -7.71
C SER A 306 4.74 -6.60 -8.85
N ALA A 307 4.54 -5.28 -8.94
CA ALA A 307 3.90 -4.66 -10.10
C ALA A 307 4.74 -4.82 -11.38
N GLN A 308 6.07 -4.80 -11.25
CA GLN A 308 7.00 -4.84 -12.38
C GLN A 308 7.20 -6.27 -12.87
N ALA A 309 7.11 -7.25 -11.97
CA ALA A 309 7.08 -8.66 -12.31
C ALA A 309 5.99 -8.97 -13.36
N ARG A 310 4.86 -8.27 -13.31
CA ARG A 310 3.75 -8.40 -14.28
C ARG A 310 4.13 -7.98 -15.70
N ILE A 311 5.04 -7.02 -15.84
CA ILE A 311 5.56 -6.58 -17.15
C ILE A 311 6.56 -7.61 -17.67
N ILE A 312 7.46 -8.07 -16.79
CA ILE A 312 8.51 -9.04 -17.15
C ILE A 312 7.91 -10.39 -17.56
N LEU A 313 6.83 -10.81 -16.91
CA LEU A 313 6.07 -12.02 -17.27
C LEU A 313 5.19 -11.84 -18.50
N PHE A 314 5.13 -10.64 -19.09
CA PHE A 314 4.22 -10.30 -20.20
C PHE A 314 2.74 -10.49 -19.87
N ASP A 315 2.39 -10.55 -18.58
CA ASP A 315 1.00 -10.58 -18.12
C ASP A 315 0.30 -9.22 -18.31
N HIS A 316 1.08 -8.13 -18.34
CA HIS A 316 0.59 -6.77 -18.55
C HIS A 316 1.57 -5.92 -19.36
N THR A 317 1.05 -4.94 -20.10
CA THR A 317 1.88 -3.87 -20.68
C THR A 317 2.30 -2.86 -19.60
N SER A 318 3.34 -2.07 -19.86
CA SER A 318 3.74 -0.97 -18.97
C SER A 318 2.60 0.03 -18.75
N ASN A 319 1.81 0.33 -19.78
CA ASN A 319 0.68 1.25 -19.66
C ASN A 319 -0.40 0.67 -18.73
N GLN A 320 -0.71 -0.62 -18.83
CA GLN A 320 -1.66 -1.30 -17.94
C GLN A 320 -1.22 -1.26 -16.48
N VAL A 321 0.08 -1.47 -16.23
CA VAL A 321 0.66 -1.40 -14.89
C VAL A 321 0.63 0.02 -14.36
N ILE A 322 1.17 1.01 -15.09
CA ILE A 322 1.19 2.42 -14.65
C ILE A 322 -0.23 2.93 -14.37
N THR A 323 -1.19 2.60 -15.24
CA THR A 323 -2.60 2.96 -15.06
C THR A 323 -3.17 2.37 -13.76
N GLY A 324 -2.91 1.08 -13.50
CA GLY A 324 -3.30 0.42 -12.27
C GLY A 324 -2.65 1.06 -11.04
N GLN A 325 -1.35 1.36 -11.09
CA GLN A 325 -0.62 2.01 -10.00
C GLN A 325 -1.20 3.39 -9.67
N LEU A 326 -1.41 4.24 -10.69
CA LEU A 326 -1.98 5.57 -10.50
C LEU A 326 -3.40 5.51 -9.90
N PHE A 327 -4.23 4.60 -10.39
CA PHE A 327 -5.57 4.37 -9.84
C PHE A 327 -5.52 3.93 -8.37
N GLY A 328 -4.64 2.98 -8.05
CA GLY A 328 -4.41 2.51 -6.67
C GLY A 328 -3.93 3.61 -5.74
N VAL A 329 -2.97 4.43 -6.17
CA VAL A 329 -2.46 5.58 -5.40
C VAL A 329 -3.55 6.61 -5.16
N ALA A 330 -4.32 6.98 -6.18
CA ALA A 330 -5.40 7.95 -6.06
C ALA A 330 -6.49 7.47 -5.09
N LEU A 331 -6.88 6.20 -5.18
CA LEU A 331 -7.85 5.60 -4.27
C LEU A 331 -7.30 5.51 -2.84
N ALA A 332 -6.03 5.14 -2.66
CA ALA A 332 -5.37 5.08 -1.36
C ALA A 332 -5.32 6.43 -0.65
N CYS A 333 -4.93 7.50 -1.36
CA CYS A 333 -4.92 8.86 -0.80
C CYS A 333 -6.31 9.32 -0.36
N THR A 334 -7.32 9.08 -1.21
CA THR A 334 -8.72 9.44 -0.93
C THR A 334 -9.25 8.65 0.27
N TRP A 335 -8.98 7.34 0.31
CA TRP A 335 -9.36 6.47 1.41
C TRP A 335 -8.68 6.87 2.72
N TRP A 336 -7.37 7.12 2.70
CA TRP A 336 -6.62 7.57 3.87
C TRP A 336 -7.25 8.85 4.45
N TRP A 337 -7.57 9.82 3.60
CA TRP A 337 -8.21 11.07 4.04
C TRP A 337 -9.58 10.81 4.67
N ALA A 338 -10.43 10.02 4.03
CA ALA A 338 -11.76 9.67 4.55
C ALA A 338 -11.67 8.96 5.91
N VAL A 339 -10.76 7.98 6.02
CA VAL A 339 -10.51 7.25 7.27
C VAL A 339 -10.01 8.17 8.37
N ARG A 340 -9.15 9.17 8.08
CA ARG A 340 -8.74 10.18 9.07
C ARG A 340 -9.91 11.02 9.54
N CYS A 341 -10.78 11.48 8.64
CA CYS A 341 -11.99 12.23 9.03
C CYS A 341 -12.87 11.41 9.98
N LEU A 342 -13.09 10.12 9.66
CA LEU A 342 -13.83 9.20 10.53
C LEU A 342 -13.12 9.02 11.87
N GLN A 343 -11.80 8.85 11.85
CA GLN A 343 -11.00 8.68 13.06
C GLN A 343 -11.13 9.88 14.01
N TYR A 344 -11.12 11.11 13.49
CA TYR A 344 -11.36 12.31 14.29
C TYR A 344 -12.78 12.34 14.86
N ALA A 345 -13.79 12.05 14.03
CA ALA A 345 -15.19 12.03 14.44
C ALA A 345 -15.48 11.00 15.55
N TYR A 346 -14.79 9.85 15.50
CA TYR A 346 -14.99 8.75 16.45
C TYR A 346 -13.87 8.63 17.50
N SER A 347 -13.07 9.67 17.70
CA SER A 347 -11.95 9.68 18.66
C SER A 347 -12.38 9.36 20.10
N GLY A 348 -13.57 9.78 20.53
CA GLY A 348 -14.15 9.45 21.84
C GLY A 348 -14.69 8.01 21.98
N SER A 349 -14.55 7.19 20.94
CA SER A 349 -14.97 5.78 20.94
C SER A 349 -13.81 4.80 20.96
N VAL A 350 -12.56 5.27 21.11
CA VAL A 350 -11.38 4.40 21.15
C VAL A 350 -11.48 3.46 22.35
N GLY A 351 -11.17 2.18 22.15
CA GLY A 351 -11.33 1.10 23.13
C GLY A 351 -12.75 0.55 23.22
N LYS A 352 -13.77 1.23 22.68
CA LYS A 352 -15.15 0.71 22.70
C LYS A 352 -15.30 -0.45 21.73
N SER A 353 -16.07 -1.43 22.18
CA SER A 353 -16.47 -2.58 21.38
C SER A 353 -17.77 -2.29 20.62
N PHE A 354 -17.86 -2.74 19.38
CA PHE A 354 -19.04 -2.66 18.53
C PHE A 354 -19.51 -4.07 18.13
N CYS A 355 -20.76 -4.17 17.65
CA CYS A 355 -21.33 -5.43 17.15
C CYS A 355 -21.24 -6.57 18.17
N ARG A 356 -21.68 -6.32 19.41
CA ARG A 356 -21.64 -7.29 20.53
C ARG A 356 -20.23 -7.83 20.84
N GLY A 357 -19.21 -6.96 20.77
CA GLY A 357 -17.82 -7.36 21.04
C GLY A 357 -17.08 -7.93 19.83
N LEU A 358 -17.72 -8.01 18.66
CA LEU A 358 -17.06 -8.53 17.47
C LEU A 358 -15.93 -7.62 16.99
N LEU A 359 -16.05 -6.30 17.14
CA LEU A 359 -15.06 -5.33 16.66
C LEU A 359 -14.64 -4.39 17.79
N THR A 360 -13.36 -4.05 17.87
CA THR A 360 -12.85 -3.05 18.83
C THR A 360 -12.31 -1.82 18.10
N HIS A 361 -12.70 -0.61 18.54
CA HIS A 361 -12.10 0.61 17.99
C HIS A 361 -10.67 0.79 18.50
N ASN A 362 -9.68 0.45 17.68
CA ASN A 362 -8.26 0.51 18.03
C ASN A 362 -7.47 1.52 17.18
N PHE A 363 -8.12 2.60 16.75
CA PHE A 363 -7.50 3.57 15.85
C PHE A 363 -7.41 4.97 16.49
N PRO A 364 -6.46 5.21 17.41
CA PRO A 364 -6.36 6.48 18.13
C PRO A 364 -5.82 7.62 17.27
N VAL A 365 -6.43 8.81 17.39
CA VAL A 365 -5.92 10.05 16.77
C VAL A 365 -4.55 10.38 17.36
N ALA A 366 -3.56 10.71 16.52
CA ALA A 366 -2.25 11.12 17.01
C ALA A 366 -2.37 12.36 17.90
N GLY A 367 -1.74 12.31 19.08
CA GLY A 367 -1.79 13.39 20.06
C GLY A 367 -3.05 13.43 20.93
N GLY A 368 -3.94 12.43 20.83
CA GLY A 368 -4.98 12.23 21.84
C GLY A 368 -4.36 12.02 23.22
N ARG A 369 -4.91 12.67 24.26
CA ARG A 369 -4.43 12.54 25.63
C ARG A 369 -4.49 11.06 26.05
N PRO A 370 -3.36 10.44 26.45
CA PRO A 370 -3.33 9.03 26.88
C PRO A 370 -4.19 8.77 28.12
N ASP A 371 -4.49 9.82 28.88
CA ASP A 371 -5.14 9.80 30.20
C ASP A 371 -6.51 9.06 30.22
N ALA A 372 -7.20 8.93 29.08
CA ALA A 372 -8.49 8.23 29.01
C ALA A 372 -8.38 6.70 28.96
N GLN A 373 -7.23 6.13 28.58
CA GLN A 373 -7.07 4.67 28.47
C GLN A 373 -6.51 4.03 29.74
N GLU A 374 -5.70 4.74 30.52
CA GLU A 374 -5.02 4.16 31.69
C GLU A 374 -5.94 4.05 32.92
N GLN A 375 -6.96 4.92 33.05
CA GLN A 375 -7.89 4.87 34.19
C GLN A 375 -8.85 3.68 34.17
N ASN A 376 -9.30 3.20 33.00
CA ASN A 376 -10.28 2.10 32.96
C ASN A 376 -9.68 0.70 33.25
N GLY A 377 -8.36 0.55 33.22
CA GLY A 377 -7.70 -0.72 33.51
C GLY A 377 -7.52 -1.01 35.00
N TYR A 378 -7.36 0.04 35.82
CA TYR A 378 -7.06 -0.11 37.25
C TYR A 378 -8.30 -0.39 38.11
N ASP A 379 -9.49 -0.01 37.64
CA ASP A 379 -10.73 -0.15 38.40
C ASP A 379 -11.37 -1.55 38.28
N SER A 380 -10.87 -2.43 37.40
CA SER A 380 -11.42 -3.80 37.25
C SER A 380 -10.74 -4.88 38.11
N GLU A 381 -9.58 -4.60 38.73
CA GLU A 381 -8.90 -5.56 39.62
C GLU A 381 -9.06 -5.27 41.12
N SER A 382 -9.59 -4.10 41.51
CA SER A 382 -9.70 -3.70 42.92
C SER A 382 -11.01 -4.10 43.62
N GLY A 383 -11.91 -4.82 42.94
CA GLY A 383 -13.26 -5.13 43.43
C GLY A 383 -13.57 -6.62 43.65
N SER A 384 -12.73 -7.41 44.34
CA SER A 384 -13.14 -8.74 44.86
C SER A 384 -12.20 -9.29 45.95
N LEU A 385 -11.99 -8.54 47.02
CA LEU A 385 -11.52 -9.08 48.30
C LEU A 385 -12.52 -8.70 49.40
N THR A 386 -13.80 -9.08 49.25
CA THR A 386 -14.69 -9.18 50.42
C THR A 386 -14.39 -10.49 51.12
N ALA A 387 -13.62 -10.36 52.20
CA ALA A 387 -13.39 -11.40 53.18
C ALA A 387 -14.73 -11.93 53.72
N SER A 388 -14.98 -13.21 53.46
CA SER A 388 -15.92 -14.02 54.21
C SER A 388 -15.25 -14.39 55.55
N SER A 389 -15.44 -13.58 56.60
CA SER A 389 -15.20 -14.02 57.98
C SER A 389 -16.52 -14.53 58.56
N SER A 390 -16.66 -15.85 58.59
CA SER A 390 -17.58 -16.54 59.50
C SER A 390 -16.76 -16.85 60.76
N ASP A 391 -17.15 -16.27 61.89
CA ASP A 391 -17.15 -16.88 63.24
C ASP A 391 -17.59 -15.86 64.30
#